data_AF-A0A096NYY7-F1
#
_entry.id   AF-A0A096NYY7-F1
#
_cell.length_a   1.000
_cell.length_b   1.000
_cell.length_c   1.000
_cell.angle_alpha   90.00
_cell.angle_beta   90.00
_cell.angle_gamma   90.00
#
_symmetry.space_group_name_H-M   'P 1'
#
loop_
_entity.id
_entity.type
_entity.pdbx_description
1 polymer ?
#
loop_
_entity_poly.entity_id
_entity_poly.type
_entity_poly.pdbx_seq_one_letter_code
_entity_poly.pdbx_strand_id
1 'polypeptide(L)'
;MNALLLSALCLLGAWAALAGGVTVQDGNFSFSLESVKKLKDLQEPEEPRVGKLRKFAPIPGEPVVPILCSNPNFPEELKPLCKEPNAQEILQRLEEIAEDPSTCEICAYAACTGC
;
A
#
# COMPACT_ATOMS: atom_id res chain seq x y z
N MET A 1 -31.09 24.01 22.50
CA MET A 1 -30.97 23.68 21.05
C MET A 1 -29.51 23.59 20.59
N ASN A 2 -28.61 24.48 21.02
CA ASN A 2 -27.21 24.46 20.55
C ASN A 2 -26.36 23.29 21.07
N ALA A 3 -26.60 22.78 22.28
CA ALA A 3 -25.83 21.66 22.84
C ALA A 3 -26.04 20.34 22.08
N LEU A 4 -27.26 20.08 21.61
CA LEU A 4 -27.58 18.90 20.79
C LEU A 4 -26.94 18.97 19.41
N LEU A 5 -26.89 20.16 18.81
CA LEU A 5 -26.22 20.40 17.54
C LEU A 5 -24.70 20.20 17.67
N LEU A 6 -24.11 20.72 18.74
CA LEU A 6 -22.67 20.55 19.03
C LEU A 6 -22.33 19.08 19.29
N SER A 7 -23.14 18.34 20.05
CA SER A 7 -22.88 16.92 20.29
C SER A 7 -23.00 16.09 19.01
N ALA A 8 -24.00 16.37 18.17
CA ALA A 8 -24.16 15.70 16.88
C ALA A 8 -22.96 15.98 15.96
N LEU A 9 -22.46 17.21 15.92
CA LEU A 9 -21.28 17.58 15.12
C LEU A 9 -20.00 16.90 15.61
N CYS A 10 -19.80 16.82 16.93
CA CYS A 10 -18.66 16.09 17.52
C CYS A 10 -18.72 14.58 17.22
N LEU A 11 -19.91 13.98 17.30
CA LEU A 11 -20.10 12.56 16.99
C LEU A 11 -19.84 12.26 15.51
N LEU A 12 -20.30 13.13 14.60
CA LEU A 12 -20.03 13.01 13.16
C LEU A 12 -18.54 13.18 12.86
N GLY A 13 -17.86 14.12 13.51
CA GLY A 13 -16.41 14.32 13.37
C GLY A 13 -15.60 13.13 13.87
N ALA A 14 -15.95 12.58 15.03
CA ALA A 14 -15.31 11.38 15.58
C ALA A 14 -15.54 10.14 14.68
N TRP A 15 -16.74 10.00 14.12
CA TRP A 15 -17.05 8.91 13.20
C TRP A 15 -16.25 9.01 11.89
N ALA A 16 -16.11 10.21 11.34
CA ALA A 16 -15.30 10.44 10.14
C ALA A 16 -13.82 10.17 10.37
N ALA A 17 -13.29 10.52 11.56
CA ALA A 17 -11.91 10.21 11.93
C ALA A 17 -11.66 8.70 12.10
N LEU A 18 -12.64 7.96 12.64
CA LEU A 18 -12.58 6.50 12.78
C LEU A 18 -12.77 5.75 11.45
N ALA A 19 -13.45 6.35 10.48
CA ALA A 19 -13.61 5.79 9.14
C ALA A 19 -12.37 6.01 8.25
N GLY A 20 -11.41 6.82 8.68
CA GLY A 20 -10.14 7.03 7.98
C GLY A 20 -9.27 5.78 8.08
N GLY A 21 -9.06 5.10 6.96
CA GLY A 21 -8.07 4.03 6.87
C GLY A 21 -6.66 4.60 6.70
N VAL A 22 -5.64 3.83 7.10
CA VAL A 22 -4.25 4.18 6.85
C VAL A 22 -3.98 4.11 5.34
N THR A 23 -3.28 5.12 4.84
CA THR A 23 -2.81 5.20 3.46
C THR A 23 -1.29 5.30 3.43
N VAL A 24 -0.71 4.87 2.32
CA VAL A 24 0.73 4.92 2.05
C VAL A 24 0.97 5.95 0.94
N GLN A 25 1.77 6.96 1.23
CA GLN A 25 2.16 8.04 0.35
C GLN A 25 3.58 7.83 -0.17
N ASP A 26 3.73 7.82 -1.50
CA ASP A 26 5.01 7.78 -2.20
C ASP A 26 5.03 8.87 -3.28
N GLY A 27 5.71 9.98 -2.97
CA GLY A 27 5.69 11.17 -3.81
C GLY A 27 4.28 11.74 -4.00
N ASN A 28 3.80 11.76 -5.25
CA ASN A 28 2.47 12.25 -5.59
C ASN A 28 1.38 11.18 -5.53
N PHE A 29 1.75 9.94 -5.22
CA PHE A 29 0.80 8.84 -5.14
C PHE A 29 0.40 8.56 -3.70
N SER A 30 -0.87 8.20 -3.52
CA SER A 30 -1.42 7.78 -2.23
C SER A 30 -2.27 6.54 -2.47
N PHE A 31 -1.97 5.47 -1.73
CA PHE A 31 -2.62 4.17 -1.85
C PHE A 31 -3.25 3.76 -0.53
N SER A 32 -4.36 3.05 -0.55
CA SER A 32 -4.84 2.40 0.68
C SER A 32 -3.82 1.35 1.15
N LEU A 33 -3.59 1.27 2.47
CA LEU A 33 -2.73 0.21 3.02
C LEU A 33 -3.26 -1.18 2.64
N GLU A 34 -4.58 -1.33 2.52
CA GLU A 34 -5.24 -2.56 2.05
C GLU A 34 -4.86 -2.94 0.60
N SER A 35 -4.70 -1.97 -0.30
CA SER A 35 -4.23 -2.25 -1.65
C SER A 35 -2.73 -2.57 -1.70
N VAL A 36 -1.92 -1.95 -0.82
CA VAL A 36 -0.49 -2.28 -0.69
C VAL A 36 -0.28 -3.69 -0.15
N LYS A 37 -1.08 -4.13 0.86
CA LYS A 37 -1.04 -5.48 1.43
C LYS A 37 -1.18 -6.58 0.37
N LYS A 38 -2.02 -6.37 -0.65
CA LYS A 38 -2.24 -7.32 -1.76
C LYS A 38 -0.99 -7.59 -2.62
N LEU A 39 0.03 -6.73 -2.57
CA LEU A 39 1.31 -7.01 -3.23
C LEU A 39 2.00 -8.25 -2.66
N LYS A 40 1.73 -8.58 -1.39
CA LYS A 40 2.20 -9.81 -0.76
C LYS A 40 1.53 -11.05 -1.36
N ASP A 41 0.24 -10.96 -1.68
CA ASP A 41 -0.53 -12.09 -2.23
C ASP A 41 -0.11 -12.44 -3.67
N LEU A 42 0.50 -11.50 -4.39
CA LEU A 42 1.14 -11.76 -5.70
C LEU A 42 2.35 -12.70 -5.58
N GLN A 43 2.83 -12.98 -4.36
CA GLN A 43 3.99 -13.82 -4.08
C GLN A 43 3.65 -15.32 -3.98
N GLU A 44 2.40 -15.70 -3.73
CA GLU A 44 1.97 -17.10 -3.54
C GLU A 44 1.39 -17.72 -4.83
N PRO A 45 2.21 -18.48 -5.56
CA PRO A 45 1.86 -19.88 -5.74
C PRO A 45 3.02 -20.81 -5.36
N GLU A 46 2.70 -21.80 -4.52
CA GLU A 46 3.41 -23.06 -4.23
C GLU A 46 4.95 -23.07 -4.45
N GLU A 47 5.71 -22.96 -3.35
CA GLU A 47 6.82 -23.88 -3.00
C GLU A 47 7.59 -23.36 -1.78
N PRO A 48 8.15 -24.27 -0.93
CA PRO A 48 8.96 -23.89 0.23
C PRO A 48 10.33 -23.42 -0.26
N ARG A 49 10.42 -22.16 -0.70
CA ARG A 49 11.68 -21.60 -1.19
C ARG A 49 12.56 -21.17 -0.02
N VAL A 50 13.61 -21.94 0.17
CA VAL A 50 14.82 -21.61 0.92
C VAL A 50 15.29 -20.22 0.49
N GLY A 51 15.23 -19.26 1.43
CA GLY A 51 15.67 -17.87 1.25
C GLY A 51 14.62 -16.97 0.60
N LYS A 52 14.08 -16.01 1.35
CA LYS A 52 13.23 -14.92 0.84
C LYS A 52 14.03 -14.05 -0.14
N LEU A 53 14.07 -14.40 -1.42
CA LEU A 53 14.58 -13.52 -2.46
C LEU A 53 13.47 -12.51 -2.78
N ARG A 54 13.69 -11.22 -2.48
CA ARG A 54 12.74 -10.15 -2.82
C ARG A 54 12.44 -10.18 -4.32
N LYS A 55 11.18 -10.38 -4.70
CA LYS A 55 10.81 -10.71 -6.09
C LYS A 55 10.73 -9.47 -6.98
N PHE A 56 10.66 -8.29 -6.38
CA PHE A 56 10.76 -6.99 -7.07
C PHE A 56 12.21 -6.50 -7.15
N ALA A 57 13.18 -7.27 -6.64
CA ALA A 57 14.58 -6.93 -6.80
C ALA A 57 14.93 -6.88 -8.30
N PRO A 58 15.77 -5.92 -8.73
CA PRO A 58 16.25 -5.87 -10.09
C PRO A 58 16.96 -7.17 -10.46
N ILE A 59 16.44 -7.92 -11.44
CA ILE A 59 17.15 -9.02 -12.08
C ILE A 59 17.74 -8.48 -13.39
N PRO A 60 19.07 -8.52 -13.59
CA PRO A 60 19.68 -8.03 -14.82
C PRO A 60 19.09 -8.74 -16.05
N GLY A 61 18.48 -7.96 -16.95
CA GLY A 61 17.93 -8.46 -18.21
C GLY A 61 16.46 -8.89 -18.19
N GLU A 62 15.77 -8.85 -17.04
CA GLU A 62 14.34 -9.18 -16.95
C GLU A 62 13.45 -7.96 -16.66
N PRO A 63 12.40 -7.69 -17.46
CA PRO A 63 11.46 -6.62 -17.20
C PRO A 63 10.49 -7.01 -16.08
N VAL A 64 10.89 -6.78 -14.82
CA VAL A 64 10.11 -7.14 -13.62
C VAL A 64 8.78 -6.38 -13.54
N VAL A 65 8.79 -5.07 -13.83
CA VAL A 65 7.58 -4.21 -13.72
C VAL A 65 6.46 -4.63 -14.69
N PRO A 66 6.69 -4.78 -16.01
CA PRO A 66 5.63 -5.21 -16.93
C PRO A 66 5.01 -6.56 -16.57
N ILE A 67 5.80 -7.51 -16.06
CA ILE A 67 5.32 -8.84 -15.65
C ILE A 67 4.36 -8.70 -14.46
N LEU A 68 4.75 -7.95 -13.43
CA LEU A 68 3.93 -7.72 -12.24
C LEU A 68 2.65 -6.95 -12.56
N CYS A 69 2.77 -5.88 -13.34
CA CYS A 69 1.65 -5.03 -13.73
C CYS A 69 0.65 -5.74 -14.66
N SER A 70 1.08 -6.80 -15.34
CA SER A 70 0.21 -7.64 -16.17
C SER A 70 -0.45 -8.78 -15.38
N ASN A 71 -0.12 -8.95 -14.10
CA ASN A 71 -0.75 -9.96 -13.25
C ASN A 71 -2.23 -9.59 -13.03
N PRO A 72 -3.18 -10.50 -13.29
CA PRO A 72 -4.61 -10.22 -13.12
C PRO A 72 -5.01 -9.87 -11.69
N ASN A 73 -4.22 -10.29 -10.69
CA ASN A 73 -4.45 -9.98 -9.28
C ASN A 73 -3.73 -8.69 -8.84
N PHE A 74 -3.03 -8.00 -9.74
CA PHE A 74 -2.33 -6.77 -9.41
C PHE A 74 -3.32 -5.67 -8.96
N PRO A 75 -3.08 -4.97 -7.83
CA PRO A 75 -4.03 -4.02 -7.29
C PRO A 75 -4.36 -2.88 -8.25
N GLU A 76 -5.65 -2.64 -8.51
CA GLU A 76 -6.13 -1.58 -9.42
C GLU A 76 -5.63 -0.19 -9.02
N GLU A 77 -5.60 0.11 -7.71
CA GLU A 77 -5.11 1.38 -7.18
C GLU A 77 -3.63 1.64 -7.53
N LEU A 78 -2.82 0.59 -7.69
CA LEU A 78 -1.39 0.70 -7.95
C LEU A 78 -1.07 0.71 -9.46
N LYS A 79 -2.03 0.41 -10.34
CA LYS A 79 -1.81 0.36 -11.80
C LYS A 79 -1.23 1.66 -12.40
N PRO A 80 -1.54 2.87 -11.90
CA PRO A 80 -0.91 4.08 -12.39
C PRO A 80 0.63 4.04 -12.29
N LEU A 81 1.19 3.39 -11.25
CA LEU A 81 2.63 3.26 -11.04
C LEU A 81 3.32 2.54 -12.20
N CYS A 82 2.64 1.61 -12.87
CA CYS A 82 3.21 0.81 -13.95
C CYS A 82 3.67 1.64 -15.17
N LYS A 83 3.24 2.91 -15.26
CA LYS A 83 3.63 3.84 -16.32
C LYS A 83 4.77 4.76 -15.90
N GLU A 84 5.13 4.77 -14.62
CA GLU A 84 6.15 5.65 -14.09
C GLU A 84 7.56 5.13 -14.41
N PRO A 85 8.52 6.01 -14.73
CA PRO A 85 9.89 5.58 -15.05
C PRO A 85 10.59 4.92 -13.85
N ASN A 86 10.20 5.29 -12.63
CA ASN A 86 10.70 4.74 -11.37
C ASN A 86 9.75 3.71 -10.73
N ALA A 87 8.83 3.13 -11.51
CA ALA A 87 7.86 2.14 -11.05
C ALA A 87 8.49 1.01 -10.22
N GLN A 88 9.65 0.52 -10.65
CA GLN A 88 10.34 -0.58 -9.97
C GLN A 88 10.75 -0.22 -8.54
N GLU A 89 11.32 0.98 -8.35
CA GLU A 89 11.78 1.45 -7.04
C GLU A 89 10.59 1.70 -6.10
N ILE A 90 9.50 2.27 -6.64
CA ILE A 90 8.27 2.50 -5.87
C ILE A 90 7.67 1.15 -5.44
N LEU A 91 7.51 0.22 -6.39
CA LEU A 91 6.95 -1.11 -6.09
C LEU A 91 7.81 -1.89 -5.09
N GLN A 92 9.13 -1.74 -5.13
CA GLN A 92 10.01 -2.34 -4.14
C GLN A 92 9.80 -1.75 -2.74
N ARG A 93 9.65 -0.43 -2.60
CA ARG A 93 9.31 0.19 -1.30
C ARG A 93 7.92 -0.25 -0.80
N LEU A 94 6.95 -0.35 -1.70
CA LEU A 94 5.62 -0.84 -1.36
C LEU A 94 5.63 -2.33 -0.98
N GLU A 95 6.49 -3.15 -1.59
CA GLU A 95 6.72 -4.55 -1.18
C GLU A 95 7.22 -4.63 0.26
N GLU A 96 8.18 -3.78 0.66
CA GLU A 96 8.68 -3.74 2.05
C GLU A 96 7.57 -3.42 3.05
N ILE A 97 6.69 -2.47 2.71
CA ILE A 97 5.52 -2.13 3.54
C ILE A 97 4.51 -3.28 3.55
N ALA A 98 4.31 -3.97 2.43
CA ALA A 98 3.42 -5.13 2.36
C ALA A 98 3.94 -6.33 3.16
N GLU A 99 5.27 -6.49 3.31
CA GLU A 99 5.88 -7.52 4.15
C GLU A 99 5.59 -7.30 5.65
N ASP A 100 5.57 -6.05 6.11
CA ASP A 100 5.25 -5.66 7.47
C ASP A 100 4.31 -4.44 7.54
N PRO A 101 3.00 -4.63 7.28
CA PRO A 101 2.03 -3.54 7.24
C PRO A 101 1.76 -2.92 8.61
N SER A 102 2.13 -3.61 9.69
CA SER A 102 1.93 -3.14 11.06
C SER A 102 2.67 -1.82 11.32
N THR A 103 3.81 -1.61 10.64
CA THR A 103 4.58 -0.36 10.68
C THR A 103 3.76 0.86 10.24
N CYS A 104 2.88 0.69 9.25
CA CYS A 104 1.95 1.74 8.85
C CYS A 104 0.73 1.86 9.75
N GLU A 105 0.25 0.77 10.35
CA GLU A 105 -0.87 0.80 11.30
C GLU A 105 -0.53 1.59 12.58
N ILE A 106 0.73 1.55 13.01
CA ILE A 106 1.24 2.34 14.15
C ILE A 106 1.94 3.64 13.73
N CYS A 107 1.93 3.96 12.44
CA CYS A 107 2.51 5.18 11.86
C CYS A 107 3.98 5.40 12.22
N ALA A 108 4.75 4.31 12.14
CA ALA A 108 6.19 4.33 12.37
C ALA A 108 6.96 4.95 11.19
N TYR A 109 6.38 5.01 9.99
CA TYR A 109 7.00 5.61 8.82
C TYR A 109 6.26 6.87 8.35
N ALA A 110 7.03 7.86 7.89
CA ALA A 110 6.52 9.12 7.33
C ALA A 110 5.70 8.92 6.04
N ALA A 111 5.85 7.77 5.37
CA ALA A 111 5.03 7.40 4.23
C ALA A 111 3.59 7.05 4.64
N CYS A 112 3.32 6.71 5.90
CA CYS A 112 2.00 6.29 6.34
C CYS A 112 1.21 7.50 6.84
N THR A 113 -0.02 7.69 6.33
CA THR A 113 -0.90 8.81 6.70
C THR A 113 -2.30 8.30 7.04
N GLY A 114 -3.14 9.12 7.69
CA GLY A 114 -4.48 8.69 8.14
C GLY A 114 -4.53 8.19 9.58
N CYS A 115 -3.41 8.34 10.27
CA CYS A 115 -3.24 8.56 11.69
C CYS A 115 -2.88 10.04 11.90
#